data_AF-A0A9X1MUI5-F1
#
_entry.id   AF-A0A9X1MUI5-F1
#
_cell.length_a   1.000
_cell.length_b   1.000
_cell.length_c   1.000
_cell.angle_alpha   90.00
_cell.angle_beta   90.00
_cell.angle_gamma   90.00
#
_symmetry.space_group_name_H-M   'P 1'
#
loop_
_entity.id
_entity.type
_entity.pdbx_description
1 polymer ?
#
loop_
_entity_poly.entity_id
_entity_poly.type
_entity_poly.pdbx_seq_one_letter_code
_entity_poly.pdbx_strand_id
1 'polypeptide(L)' 'MLNLIDSAPEDPLELAEQCLALASAVININEASVKESLQFILHEKMETLFRMLYSVSEEE' A
#
# COMPACT_ATOMS: atom_id res chain seq x y z
N MET A 1 3.29 -21.01 2.33
CA MET A 1 4.40 -20.22 1.77
C MET A 1 3.84 -18.87 1.34
N LEU A 2 4.03 -17.84 2.16
CA LEU A 2 3.68 -16.45 1.88
C LEU A 2 4.96 -15.63 2.06
N ASN A 3 5.96 -15.89 1.23
CA ASN A 3 7.23 -15.14 1.23
C ASN A 3 7.27 -14.11 0.08
N LEU A 4 6.11 -13.52 -0.28
CA LEU A 4 6.04 -12.54 -1.37
C LEU A 4 5.81 -11.10 -0.87
N ILE A 5 5.78 -10.87 0.45
CA ILE A 5 5.41 -9.58 1.07
C ILE A 5 6.52 -9.06 2.01
N ASP A 6 7.68 -9.71 2.10
CA ASP A 6 8.75 -9.33 3.05
C ASP A 6 9.78 -8.35 2.50
N SER A 7 9.66 -7.92 1.24
CA SER A 7 10.44 -6.79 0.75
C SER A 7 9.66 -5.51 1.09
N ALA A 8 10.12 -4.78 2.11
CA ALA A 8 9.68 -3.39 2.27
C ALA A 8 9.93 -2.68 0.93
N PRO A 9 8.93 -2.02 0.33
CA PRO A 9 9.13 -1.29 -0.91
C PRO A 9 10.23 -0.24 -0.68
N GLU A 10 11.34 -0.36 -1.39
CA GLU A 10 12.43 0.63 -1.33
C GLU A 10 12.15 1.82 -2.26
N ASP A 11 11.21 1.65 -3.20
CA ASP A 11 10.81 2.67 -4.17
C ASP A 11 9.39 3.23 -3.85
N PRO A 12 9.27 4.53 -3.53
CA PRO A 12 7.98 5.19 -3.35
C PRO A 12 7.06 5.06 -4.56
N LEU A 13 7.60 4.99 -5.79
CA LEU A 13 6.79 4.84 -7.00
C LEU A 13 6.15 3.45 -7.06
N GLU A 14 6.92 2.40 -6.81
CA GLU A 14 6.40 1.03 -6.75
C GLU A 14 5.29 0.92 -5.69
N LEU A 15 5.48 1.55 -4.52
CA LEU A 15 4.47 1.56 -3.47
C LEU A 15 3.20 2.35 -3.88
N ALA A 16 3.35 3.45 -4.61
CA ALA A 16 2.22 4.19 -5.17
C ALA A 16 1.42 3.36 -6.19
N GLU A 17 2.10 2.60 -7.06
CA GLU A 17 1.47 1.68 -8.00
C GLU A 17 0.71 0.55 -7.27
N GLN A 18 1.30 -0.02 -6.21
CA GLN A 18 0.64 -1.01 -5.37
C GLN A 18 -0.62 -0.44 -4.69
N CYS A 19 -0.57 0.79 -4.18
CA CYS A 19 -1.73 1.49 -3.63
C CYS A 19 -2.84 1.66 -4.68
N LEU A 20 -2.49 2.04 -5.92
CA LEU A 20 -3.45 2.20 -7.01
C LEU A 20 -4.10 0.87 -7.40
N ALA A 21 -3.32 -0.20 -7.51
CA ALA A 21 -3.82 -1.53 -7.82
C ALA A 21 -4.78 -2.04 -6.74
N LEU A 22 -4.43 -1.81 -5.46
CA LEU A 22 -5.23 -2.24 -4.33
C LEU A 22 -6.52 -1.42 -4.17
N ALA A 23 -6.47 -0.10 -4.39
CA ALA A 23 -7.67 0.75 -4.45
C ALA A 23 -8.62 0.29 -5.56
N SER A 24 -8.08 -0.06 -6.73
CA SER A 24 -8.85 -0.62 -7.83
C SER A 24 -9.51 -1.94 -7.45
N ALA A 25 -8.82 -2.82 -6.72
CA ALA A 25 -9.41 -4.05 -6.21
C ALA A 25 -10.56 -3.81 -5.20
N VAL A 26 -10.37 -2.87 -4.26
CA VAL A 26 -11.38 -2.48 -3.26
C VAL A 26 -12.67 -1.94 -3.90
N ILE A 27 -12.55 -1.19 -5.01
CA ILE A 27 -13.71 -0.65 -5.73
C ILE A 27 -14.56 -1.77 -6.37
N ASN A 28 -13.91 -2.81 -6.87
CA ASN A 28 -14.56 -3.84 -7.68
C ASN A 28 -15.00 -5.08 -6.88
N ILE A 29 -14.57 -5.21 -5.61
CA ILE A 29 -14.92 -6.37 -4.78
C ILE A 29 -16.26 -6.20 -4.07
N ASN A 30 -17.09 -7.24 -4.12
CA ASN A 30 -18.43 -7.25 -3.52
C ASN A 30 -18.49 -7.99 -2.18
N GLU A 31 -17.49 -8.82 -1.88
CA GLU A 31 -17.42 -9.56 -0.63
C GLU A 31 -16.95 -8.63 0.49
N ALA A 32 -17.78 -8.43 1.51
CA ALA A 32 -17.58 -7.40 2.53
C ALA A 32 -16.34 -7.65 3.39
N SER A 33 -16.07 -8.90 3.77
CA SER A 33 -14.94 -9.22 4.65
C SER A 33 -13.59 -9.05 3.96
N VAL A 34 -13.51 -9.40 2.68
CA VAL A 34 -12.34 -9.19 1.84
C VAL A 34 -12.21 -7.70 1.53
N LYS A 35 -13.31 -6.98 1.29
CA LYS A 35 -13.26 -5.52 1.10
C LYS A 35 -12.64 -4.80 2.30
N GLU A 36 -13.09 -5.13 3.51
CA GLU A 36 -12.55 -4.57 4.75
C GLU A 36 -11.06 -4.90 4.91
N SER A 37 -10.68 -6.15 4.64
CA SER A 37 -9.28 -6.59 4.67
C SER A 37 -8.41 -5.81 3.69
N LEU A 38 -8.87 -5.62 2.45
CA LEU A 38 -8.14 -4.87 1.42
C LEU A 38 -8.07 -3.36 1.74
N GLN A 39 -9.12 -2.80 2.35
CA GLN A 39 -9.11 -1.42 2.83
C GLN A 39 -8.07 -1.21 3.94
N PHE A 40 -7.96 -2.15 4.87
CA PHE A 40 -6.91 -2.13 5.90
C PHE A 40 -5.52 -2.17 5.26
N ILE A 41 -5.27 -3.10 4.33
CA ILE A 41 -3.96 -3.20 3.66
C ILE A 41 -3.64 -1.91 2.88
N LEU A 42 -4.63 -1.30 2.23
CA LEU A 42 -4.46 -0.04 1.50
C LEU A 42 -4.06 1.10 2.44
N HIS A 43 -4.69 1.19 3.61
CA HIS A 43 -4.35 2.17 4.62
C HIS A 43 -2.88 2.06 5.05
N GLU A 44 -2.44 0.86 5.42
CA GLU A 44 -1.05 0.63 5.87
C GLU A 44 -0.02 0.96 4.78
N LYS A 45 -0.33 0.64 3.51
CA LYS A 45 0.54 0.97 2.37
C LYS A 45 0.58 2.46 2.09
N MET A 46 -0.55 3.16 2.18
CA MET A 46 -0.60 4.62 2.02
C MET A 46 0.16 5.32 3.15
N GLU A 47 0.04 4.86 4.39
CA GLU A 47 0.82 5.39 5.51
C GLU A 47 2.34 5.22 5.27
N THR A 48 2.75 4.03 4.85
CA THR A 48 4.15 3.75 4.49
C THR A 48 4.64 4.67 3.37
N LEU A 49 3.82 4.88 2.34
CA LEU A 49 4.13 5.78 1.23
C LEU A 49 4.33 7.21 1.71
N PHE A 50 3.42 7.72 2.55
CA PHE A 50 3.56 9.06 3.11
C PHE A 50 4.82 9.19 3.95
N ARG A 51 5.14 8.19 4.78
CA ARG A 51 6.39 8.20 5.56
C ARG A 51 7.62 8.28 4.65
N MET A 52 7.67 7.51 3.55
CA MET A 52 8.80 7.57 2.61
C MET A 52 8.89 8.91 1.89
N LEU A 53 7.76 9.48 1.48
CA LEU A 53 7.75 10.79 0.79
C LEU A 53 8.15 11.93 1.72
N TYR A 54 7.77 11.87 2.99
CA TYR A 54 8.09 12.91 3.98
C TYR A 54 9.43 12.70 4.69
N SER A 55 9.97 11.48 4.76
CA SER A 55 11.32 11.24 5.29
C SER A 55 12.41 11.78 4.36
N VAL A 56 12.15 11.80 3.05
CA VAL A 56 13.09 12.36 2.05
C VAL A 56 13.23 13.89 2.20
N SER A 57 12.25 14.57 2.81
CA SER A 57 12.28 16.02 3.02
C SER A 57 13.02 16.50 4.28
N GLU A 58 13.54 15.60 5.13
CA GLU A 58 14.30 15.97 6.35
C GLU A 58 15.84 15.93 6.16
N GLU A 59 16.33 15.63 4.95
CA GLU A 59 17.77 15.55 4.63
C GLU A 59 18.35 16.79 3.90
N GLU A 60 17.68 17.95 3.92
CA GLU A 60 18.18 19.25 3.40
C GLU A 60 18.69 20.21 4.49
#